data_AF-A0A932K6H1-F1
#
_entry.id   AF-A0A932K6H1-F1
#
_cell.length_a   1.000
_cell.length_b   1.000
_cell.length_c   1.000
_cell.angle_alpha   90.00
_cell.angle_beta   90.00
_cell.angle_gamma   90.00
#
_symmetry.space_group_name_H-M   'P 1'
#
loop_
_entity.id
_entity.type
_entity.pdbx_description
1 polymer ?
#
loop_
_entity_poly.entity_id
_entity_poly.type
_entity_poly.pdbx_seq_one_letter_code
_entity_poly.pdbx_strand_id
1 'polypeptide(L)'
;MPTLYDRVLKSMESTLETARKSAEMLVGKAEDTAEVIKFRLEKGRLEREMSRKFAKFGRKLYEMTVREGRGEEILRDSEVQSMVEDLKRIERDLAHTQALMERELEKHASPS
;
A
#
# COMPACT_ATOMS: atom_id res chain seq x y z
N MET A 1 24.91 5.90 -9.11
CA MET A 1 23.51 5.98 -9.61
C MET A 1 22.71 4.94 -8.84
N PRO A 2 21.66 5.31 -8.09
CA PRO A 2 20.80 4.30 -7.47
C PRO A 2 20.14 3.48 -8.59
N THR A 3 20.27 2.15 -8.48
CA THR A 3 19.70 1.22 -9.44
C THR A 3 18.17 1.33 -9.41
N LEU A 4 17.53 0.85 -10.47
CA LEU A 4 16.07 0.79 -10.51
C LEU A 4 15.53 -0.19 -9.45
N TYR A 5 16.32 -1.21 -9.09
CA TYR A 5 16.11 -2.09 -7.94
C TYR A 5 16.09 -1.31 -6.62
N ASP A 6 17.08 -0.44 -6.39
CA ASP A 6 17.11 0.43 -5.20
C ASP A 6 15.87 1.33 -5.12
N ARG A 7 15.39 1.85 -6.26
CA ARG A 7 14.17 2.67 -6.31
C ARG A 7 12.91 1.88 -5.98
N VAL A 8 12.80 0.64 -6.47
CA VAL A 8 11.67 -0.25 -6.17
C VAL A 8 11.69 -0.65 -4.70
N LEU A 9 12.85 -1.04 -4.15
CA LEU A 9 13.02 -1.32 -2.73
C LEU A 9 12.65 -0.13 -1.86
N LYS A 10 13.12 1.07 -2.21
CA LYS A 10 12.79 2.30 -1.48
C LYS A 10 11.29 2.60 -1.53
N SER A 11 10.64 2.36 -2.66
CA SER A 11 9.19 2.50 -2.76
C SER A 11 8.47 1.48 -1.87
N MET A 12 8.90 0.22 -1.87
CA MET A 12 8.35 -0.83 -1.03
C MET A 12 8.50 -0.52 0.47
N GLU A 13 9.67 -0.07 0.90
CA GLU A 13 9.94 0.33 2.28
C GLU A 13 9.05 1.51 2.70
N SER A 14 8.97 2.55 1.85
CA SER A 14 8.13 3.71 2.10
C SER A 14 6.64 3.34 2.20
N THR A 15 6.15 2.47 1.31
CA THR A 15 4.75 2.05 1.31
C THR A 15 4.43 1.15 2.52
N LEU A 16 5.34 0.26 2.92
CA LEU A 16 5.20 -0.56 4.13
C LEU A 16 5.23 0.29 5.42
N GLU A 17 6.10 1.29 5.50
CA GLU A 17 6.17 2.19 6.64
C GLU A 17 4.91 3.06 6.75
N THR A 18 4.39 3.51 5.61
CA THR A 18 3.13 4.26 5.54
C THR A 18 1.95 3.42 6.00
N ALA A 19 1.85 2.17 5.56
CA ALA A 19 0.82 1.22 6.01
C ALA A 19 0.92 0.97 7.53
N ARG A 20 2.13 0.83 8.08
CA ARG A 20 2.34 0.64 9.52
C ARG A 20 1.88 1.86 10.35
N LYS A 21 2.30 3.07 9.97
CA LYS A 21 1.87 4.32 10.64
C LYS A 21 0.35 4.51 10.55
N SER A 22 -0.21 4.11 9.42
CA SER A 22 -1.65 4.13 9.17
C SER A 22 -2.46 3.20 10.07
N ALA A 23 -1.90 2.04 10.42
CA ALA A 23 -2.52 1.10 11.36
C ALA A 23 -2.48 1.62 12.81
N GLU A 24 -1.41 2.33 13.21
CA GLU A 24 -1.28 2.93 14.55
C GLU A 24 -2.32 4.06 14.77
N MET A 25 -2.65 4.83 13.74
CA MET A 25 -3.68 5.91 13.82
C MET A 25 -5.12 5.40 13.93
N LEU A 26 -5.41 4.13 13.61
CA LEU A 26 -6.76 3.57 13.71
C LEU A 26 -7.24 3.36 15.15
N VAL A 27 -6.34 3.43 16.14
CA VAL A 27 -6.63 3.15 17.57
C VAL A 27 -7.06 4.42 18.35
N GLY A 28 -7.19 5.57 17.67
CA GLY A 28 -7.58 6.84 18.30
C GLY A 28 -9.08 6.94 18.64
N LYS A 29 -9.37 7.45 19.85
CA LYS A 29 -10.67 7.70 20.50
C LYS A 29 -11.65 8.56 19.66
N ALA A 30 -12.17 8.07 18.55
CA ALA A 30 -13.28 8.72 17.84
C ALA A 30 -14.61 8.12 18.30
N GLU A 31 -15.64 8.95 18.46
CA GLU A 31 -17.03 8.47 18.43
C GLU A 31 -17.27 7.93 17.01
N ASP A 32 -17.02 6.64 16.84
CA ASP A 32 -16.96 6.00 15.54
C ASP A 32 -18.35 6.02 14.88
N THR A 33 -18.56 6.94 13.94
CA THR A 33 -19.72 6.88 13.06
C THR A 33 -19.64 5.64 12.18
N ALA A 34 -20.79 5.12 11.76
CA ALA A 34 -20.84 3.94 10.88
C ALA A 34 -20.01 4.12 9.59
N GLU A 35 -19.91 5.37 9.12
CA GLU A 35 -19.11 5.77 7.96
C GLU A 35 -17.60 5.66 8.23
N VAL A 36 -17.13 6.12 9.39
CA VAL A 36 -15.73 5.95 9.84
C VAL A 36 -15.39 4.47 9.96
N ILE A 37 -16.26 3.65 10.58
CA ILE A 37 -16.05 2.20 10.71
C ILE A 37 -15.91 1.56 9.32
N LYS A 38 -16.76 1.93 8.37
CA LYS A 38 -16.69 1.45 6.98
C LYS A 38 -15.35 1.79 6.33
N PHE A 39 -14.85 3.02 6.49
CA PHE A 39 -13.54 3.40 5.97
C PHE A 39 -12.40 2.64 6.63
N ARG A 40 -12.46 2.39 7.95
CA ARG A 40 -11.46 1.57 8.67
C ARG A 40 -11.42 0.14 8.15
N LEU A 41 -12.58 -0.48 7.94
CA LEU A 41 -12.69 -1.84 7.39
C LEU A 41 -12.12 -1.92 5.98
N GLU A 42 -12.46 -0.95 5.12
CA GLU A 42 -11.97 -0.90 3.75
C GLU A 42 -10.45 -0.66 3.71
N LYS A 43 -9.94 0.26 4.53
CA LYS A 43 -8.50 0.48 4.69
C LYS A 43 -7.79 -0.80 5.10
N GLY A 44 -8.27 -1.50 6.12
CA GLY A 44 -7.70 -2.78 6.55
C GLY A 44 -7.84 -3.92 5.53
N ARG A 45 -8.85 -3.88 4.65
CA ARG A 45 -8.97 -4.80 3.51
C ARG A 45 -7.88 -4.52 2.47
N LEU A 46 -7.70 -3.26 2.10
CA LEU A 46 -6.72 -2.80 1.12
C LEU A 46 -5.28 -3.01 1.61
N GLU A 47 -4.98 -2.73 2.88
CA GLU A 47 -3.66 -2.99 3.48
C GLU A 47 -3.29 -4.49 3.39
N ARG A 48 -4.22 -5.38 3.74
CA ARG A 48 -4.02 -6.83 3.61
C ARG A 48 -3.84 -7.27 2.17
N GLU A 49 -4.58 -6.67 1.24
CA GLU A 49 -4.42 -6.92 -0.19
C GLU A 49 -3.03 -6.50 -0.68
N MET A 50 -2.58 -5.32 -0.27
CA MET A 50 -1.26 -4.79 -0.59
C MET A 50 -0.15 -5.68 -0.05
N SER A 51 -0.24 -6.14 1.22
CA SER A 51 0.73 -7.08 1.79
C SER A 51 0.82 -8.39 1.00
N ARG A 52 -0.33 -8.95 0.57
CA ARG A 52 -0.35 -10.17 -0.25
C ARG A 52 0.30 -9.93 -1.62
N LYS A 53 0.03 -8.79 -2.26
CA LYS A 53 0.62 -8.41 -3.55
C LYS A 53 2.12 -8.20 -3.44
N PHE A 54 2.61 -7.52 -2.41
CA PHE A 54 4.04 -7.38 -2.14
C PHE A 54 4.72 -8.73 -1.90
N ALA A 55 4.12 -9.63 -1.13
CA ALA A 55 4.67 -10.97 -0.92
C ALA A 55 4.77 -11.76 -2.24
N LYS A 56 3.77 -11.64 -3.12
CA LYS A 56 3.82 -12.25 -4.46
C LYS A 56 4.91 -11.60 -5.32
N PHE A 57 5.02 -10.27 -5.28
CA PHE A 57 6.00 -9.51 -6.05
C PHE A 57 7.43 -9.83 -5.64
N GLY A 58 7.72 -9.84 -4.34
CA GLY A 58 9.03 -10.22 -3.81
C GLY A 58 9.42 -11.65 -4.16
N ARG A 59 8.47 -12.61 -4.09
CA ARG A 59 8.72 -14.00 -4.52
C ARG A 59 9.08 -14.08 -6.00
N LYS A 60 8.36 -13.35 -6.86
CA LYS A 60 8.59 -13.33 -8.30
C LYS A 60 9.96 -12.72 -8.63
N LEU A 61 10.28 -11.58 -8.02
CA LEU A 61 11.61 -10.96 -8.18
C LEU A 61 12.72 -11.88 -7.71
N TYR A 62 12.57 -12.55 -6.56
CA TYR A 62 13.55 -13.50 -6.06
C TYR A 62 13.76 -14.67 -7.03
N GLU A 63 12.68 -15.25 -7.55
CA GLU A 63 12.75 -16.34 -8.52
C GLU A 63 13.50 -15.93 -9.78
N MET A 64 13.15 -14.78 -10.37
CA MET A 64 13.77 -14.32 -11.61
C MET A 64 15.23 -13.87 -11.41
N THR A 65 15.57 -13.26 -10.27
CA THR A 65 16.95 -12.80 -9.99
C THR A 65 17.86 -13.94 -9.55
N VAL A 66 17.44 -14.75 -8.59
CA VAL A 66 18.30 -15.74 -7.93
C VAL A 66 18.26 -17.09 -8.62
N ARG A 67 17.09 -17.53 -9.12
CA ARG A 67 16.95 -18.87 -9.74
C ARG A 67 17.20 -18.83 -11.25
N GLU A 68 16.71 -17.79 -11.92
CA GLU A 68 16.86 -17.65 -13.37
C GLU A 68 18.08 -16.81 -13.77
N GLY A 69 18.72 -16.12 -12.83
CA GLY A 69 19.91 -15.29 -13.08
C GLY A 69 19.63 -14.06 -13.95
N ARG A 70 18.37 -13.62 -14.04
CA ARG A 70 17.97 -12.46 -14.85
C ARG A 70 18.41 -11.17 -14.16
N GLY A 71 18.83 -10.20 -14.96
CA GLY A 71 19.36 -8.93 -14.50
C GLY A 71 18.31 -7.82 -14.42
N GLU A 72 18.72 -6.60 -14.75
CA GLU A 72 17.83 -5.44 -14.73
C GLU A 72 16.65 -5.55 -15.71
N GLU A 73 16.71 -6.43 -16.72
CA GLU A 73 15.59 -6.65 -17.66
C GLU A 73 14.33 -7.23 -17.01
N ILE A 74 14.41 -7.78 -15.79
CA ILE A 74 13.25 -8.24 -15.02
C ILE A 74 12.20 -7.13 -14.87
N LEU A 75 12.63 -5.88 -14.76
CA LEU A 75 11.72 -4.75 -14.58
C LEU A 75 10.96 -4.36 -15.86
N ARG A 76 11.37 -4.92 -17.00
CA ARG A 76 10.65 -4.81 -18.28
C ARG A 76 9.74 -6.00 -18.54
N ASP A 77 9.78 -7.02 -17.68
CA ASP A 77 8.92 -8.17 -17.77
C ASP A 77 7.46 -7.73 -17.57
N SER A 78 6.58 -8.15 -18.49
CA SER A 78 5.19 -7.71 -18.50
C SER A 78 4.43 -8.14 -17.25
N GLU A 79 4.79 -9.29 -16.66
CA GLU A 79 4.19 -9.75 -15.40
C GLU A 79 4.62 -8.83 -14.25
N VAL A 80 5.90 -8.49 -14.17
CA VAL A 80 6.45 -7.57 -13.16
C VAL A 80 5.82 -6.18 -13.28
N GLN A 81 5.66 -5.67 -14.51
CA GLN A 81 5.00 -4.39 -14.75
C GLN A 81 3.54 -4.40 -14.32
N SER A 82 2.79 -5.46 -14.67
CA SER A 82 1.39 -5.63 -14.25
C SER A 82 1.26 -5.66 -12.72
N MET A 83 2.19 -6.32 -12.03
CA MET A 83 2.20 -6.35 -10.56
C MET A 83 2.49 -4.97 -9.94
N VAL A 84 3.36 -4.17 -10.57
CA VAL A 84 3.62 -2.78 -10.15
C VAL A 84 2.38 -1.90 -10.35
N GLU A 85 1.67 -2.06 -11.47
CA GLU A 85 0.43 -1.31 -11.73
C GLU A 85 -0.67 -1.67 -10.73
N ASP A 86 -0.81 -2.95 -10.40
CA ASP A 86 -1.71 -3.42 -9.34
C ASP A 86 -1.39 -2.78 -7.99
N LEU A 87 -0.12 -2.71 -7.62
CA LEU A 87 0.32 -2.07 -6.36
C LEU A 87 0.01 -0.57 -6.37
N LYS A 88 0.29 0.14 -7.46
CA LYS A 88 -0.05 1.56 -7.63
C LYS A 88 -1.55 1.83 -7.55
N ARG A 89 -2.39 0.90 -8.04
CA ARG A 89 -3.84 1.00 -7.90
C ARG A 89 -4.24 0.92 -6.42
N ILE A 90 -3.77 -0.10 -5.72
CA ILE A 90 -4.09 -0.29 -4.29
C ILE A 90 -3.59 0.89 -3.44
N GLU A 91 -2.41 1.43 -3.75
CA GLU A 91 -1.87 2.62 -3.07
C GLU A 91 -2.76 3.86 -3.27
N ARG A 92 -3.27 4.08 -4.49
CA ARG A 92 -4.24 5.16 -4.76
C ARG A 92 -5.55 4.95 -4.01
N ASP A 93 -6.06 3.72 -3.97
CA ASP A 93 -7.30 3.38 -3.26
C ASP A 93 -7.16 3.57 -1.74
N LEU A 94 -5.99 3.22 -1.18
CA LEU A 94 -5.65 3.48 0.22
C LEU A 94 -5.60 4.98 0.53
N ALA A 95 -4.88 5.75 -0.28
CA ALA A 95 -4.79 7.20 -0.12
C ALA A 95 -6.17 7.85 -0.22
N HIS A 96 -7.01 7.40 -1.15
CA HIS A 96 -8.37 7.90 -1.30
C HIS A 96 -9.24 7.58 -0.08
N THR A 97 -9.23 6.33 0.39
CA THR A 97 -10.00 5.89 1.56
C THR A 97 -9.56 6.63 2.82
N GLN A 98 -8.26 6.87 2.97
CA GLN A 98 -7.72 7.64 4.08
C GLN A 98 -8.18 9.11 4.05
N ALA A 99 -8.13 9.76 2.88
CA ALA A 99 -8.63 11.12 2.73
C ALA A 99 -10.14 11.23 3.02
N LEU A 100 -10.94 10.22 2.64
CA LEU A 100 -12.37 10.19 2.97
C LEU A 100 -12.60 10.04 4.49
N MET A 101 -11.82 9.17 5.14
CA MET A 101 -11.89 8.98 6.58
C MET A 101 -11.52 10.25 7.35
N GLU A 102 -10.44 10.94 6.95
CA GLU A 102 -10.00 12.20 7.55
C GLU A 102 -11.07 13.28 7.43
N ARG A 103 -11.66 13.46 6.24
CA ARG A 103 -12.78 14.38 6.03
C ARG A 103 -13.99 14.07 6.90
N GLU A 104 -14.31 12.79 7.07
CA GLU A 104 -15.44 12.39 7.90
C GLU A 104 -15.18 12.70 9.38
N LEU A 105 -13.96 12.43 9.86
CA LEU A 105 -13.55 12.80 11.22
C LEU A 105 -13.59 14.32 11.45
N GLU A 106 -13.17 15.13 10.46
CA GLU A 106 -13.24 16.60 10.54
C GLU A 106 -14.67 17.15 10.69
N LYS A 107 -15.64 16.53 10.00
CA LYS A 107 -17.06 16.93 10.12
C LYS A 107 -17.59 16.74 11.54
N HIS A 108 -17.21 15.64 12.20
CA HIS A 108 -17.66 15.35 13.57
C HIS A 108 -16.80 16.04 14.64
N ALA A 109 -15.66 16.61 14.28
CA ALA A 109 -14.78 17.36 15.18
C ALA A 109 -15.14 18.86 15.30
N SER A 110 -16.04 19.38 14.46
CA SER A 110 -16.49 20.78 14.51
C SER A 110 -17.71 20.91 15.44
N PRO A 111 -17.59 21.52 16.64
CA PRO A 111 -18.73 21.75 17.50
C PRO A 111 -19.66 22.79 16.87
N SER A 112 -20.95 22.46 16.81
CA SER A 112 -22.03 23.44 16.62
C SER A 112 -22.23 24.26 17.89
#